data_AF-A0A7C0W1L0-F1
#
_entry.id   AF-A0A7C0W1L0-F1
#
_cell.length_a   1.000
_cell.length_b   1.000
_cell.length_c   1.000
_cell.angle_alpha   90.00
_cell.angle_beta   90.00
_cell.angle_gamma   90.00
#
_symmetry.space_group_name_H-M   'P 1'
#
loop_
_entity.id
_entity.type
_entity.pdbx_description
1 polymer ?
#
loop_
_entity_poly.entity_id
_entity_poly.type
_entity_poly.pdbx_seq_one_letter_code
_entity_poly.pdbx_strand_id
1 'polypeptide(L)' 'NKLGWNLKPIKASFYIWIPTLNNMSSMDFANLLLEKAGIIVSPGIGYGEYGEGYVRIALTVEKKRLEEAVRRIKNLKL' A
#
# COMPACT_ATOMS: atom_id res chain seq x y z
N ASN A 1 7.63 10.45 2.80
CA ASN A 1 6.77 11.00 1.72
C ASN A 1 5.52 11.65 2.36
N LYS A 2 4.55 12.17 1.58
CA LYS A 2 3.35 12.86 2.13
C LYS A 2 2.39 11.97 2.95
N LEU A 3 2.65 10.65 3.00
CA LEU A 3 1.88 9.63 3.72
C LEU A 3 2.67 9.00 4.88
N GLY A 4 3.79 9.61 5.28
CA GLY A 4 4.59 9.11 6.41
C GLY A 4 5.56 7.97 6.09
N TRP A 5 5.45 7.30 4.93
CA TRP A 5 6.43 6.26 4.59
C TRP A 5 7.80 6.85 4.24
N ASN A 6 8.85 6.23 4.78
CA ASN A 6 10.24 6.44 4.40
C ASN A 6 10.69 5.33 3.45
N LEU A 7 10.50 5.54 2.14
CA LEU A 7 10.79 4.55 1.10
C LEU A 7 11.94 5.01 0.22
N LYS A 8 12.83 4.09 -0.14
CA LYS A 8 13.79 4.32 -1.22
C LYS A 8 13.08 4.18 -2.57
N PRO A 9 13.43 4.98 -3.59
CA PRO A 9 12.94 4.76 -4.94
C PRO A 9 13.22 3.32 -5.39
N ILE A 10 12.24 2.68 -6.02
CA ILE A 10 12.43 1.35 -6.60
C ILE A 10 13.40 1.43 -7.79
N LYS A 11 14.33 0.49 -7.88
CA LYS A 11 15.35 0.46 -8.94
C LYS A 11 14.82 -0.10 -10.26
N ALA A 12 13.80 -0.95 -10.19
CA ALA A 12 13.15 -1.62 -11.31
C ALA A 12 11.76 -2.12 -10.85
N SER A 13 10.95 -2.62 -11.80
CA SER A 13 9.59 -3.16 -11.62
C SER A 13 8.46 -2.12 -11.68
N PHE A 14 7.25 -2.65 -11.86
CA PHE A 14 5.97 -1.93 -11.82
C PHE A 14 5.16 -2.26 -10.56
N TYR A 15 5.81 -2.82 -9.53
CA TYR A 15 5.25 -2.99 -8.20
C TYR A 15 6.12 -2.30 -7.16
N ILE A 16 5.48 -1.71 -6.14
CA ILE A 16 6.14 -1.21 -4.94
C ILE A 16 5.66 -2.00 -3.74
N TRP A 17 6.57 -2.22 -2.80
CA TRP A 17 6.27 -2.78 -1.48
C TRP A 17 6.32 -1.66 -0.46
N ILE A 18 5.28 -1.55 0.33
CA ILE A 18 5.16 -0.53 1.37
C ILE A 18 4.85 -1.22 2.71
N PRO A 19 5.46 -0.76 3.82
CA PRO A 19 5.12 -1.30 5.12
C PRO A 19 3.69 -0.87 5.50
N THR A 20 3.00 -1.73 6.25
CA THR A 20 1.75 -1.37 6.89
C THR A 20 1.99 -0.26 7.92
N LEU A 21 0.92 0.45 8.28
CA LEU A 21 0.97 1.48 9.31
C LEU A 21 0.35 0.96 10.60
N ASN A 22 0.69 1.59 11.74
CA ASN A 22 0.12 1.31 13.05
C ASN A 22 0.24 -0.16 13.50
N ASN A 23 1.34 -0.83 13.13
CA ASN A 23 1.61 -2.24 13.44
C ASN A 23 0.49 -3.21 12.99
N MET A 24 -0.30 -2.84 11.98
CA MET A 24 -1.32 -3.72 11.41
C MET A 24 -0.69 -4.89 10.67
N SER A 25 -1.38 -6.03 10.66
CA SER A 25 -1.01 -7.11 9.76
C SER A 25 -1.18 -6.70 8.29
N SER A 26 -0.48 -7.40 7.40
CA SER A 26 -0.60 -7.17 5.95
C SER A 26 -2.03 -7.34 5.44
N MET A 27 -2.78 -8.28 6.02
CA MET A 27 -4.17 -8.57 5.68
C MET A 27 -5.11 -7.49 6.23
N ASP A 28 -4.97 -7.09 7.49
CA ASP A 28 -5.81 -6.06 8.10
C ASP A 28 -5.66 -4.72 7.40
N PHE A 29 -4.42 -4.37 7.04
CA PHE A 29 -4.15 -3.14 6.29
C PHE A 29 -4.78 -3.18 4.90
N ALA A 30 -4.70 -4.32 4.19
CA ALA A 30 -5.35 -4.49 2.89
C ALA A 30 -6.88 -4.36 3.00
N ASN A 31 -7.49 -4.98 4.01
CA ASN A 31 -8.93 -4.88 4.28
C ASN A 31 -9.35 -3.45 4.61
N LEU A 32 -8.59 -2.75 5.46
CA LEU A 32 -8.84 -1.35 5.80
C LEU A 32 -8.85 -0.45 4.55
N LEU A 33 -7.87 -0.62 3.68
CA LEU A 33 -7.79 0.14 2.42
C LEU A 33 -8.97 -0.16 1.49
N LEU A 34 -9.40 -1.42 1.42
CA LEU A 34 -10.56 -1.81 0.64
C LEU A 34 -11.84 -1.19 1.20
N GLU A 35 -12.11 -1.38 2.48
CA GLU A 35 -13.37 -0.97 3.11
C GLU A 35 -13.51 0.54 3.29
N LYS A 36 -12.43 1.23 3.67
CA LYS A 36 -12.48 2.65 4.03
C LYS A 36 -12.04 3.57 2.88
N ALA A 37 -11.22 3.09 1.95
CA ALA A 37 -10.73 3.89 0.83
C ALA A 37 -11.14 3.35 -0.55
N GLY A 38 -11.75 2.16 -0.63
CA GLY A 38 -12.09 1.54 -1.92
C GLY A 38 -10.85 1.22 -2.75
N ILE A 39 -9.74 0.86 -2.10
CA ILE A 39 -8.45 0.55 -2.73
C ILE A 39 -8.13 -0.92 -2.49
N ILE A 40 -7.93 -1.66 -3.58
CA ILE A 40 -7.43 -3.05 -3.52
C ILE A 40 -5.91 -3.02 -3.60
N VAL A 41 -5.26 -3.72 -2.67
CA VAL A 41 -3.82 -4.00 -2.66
C VAL A 41 -3.59 -5.48 -2.39
N SER A 42 -2.42 -6.02 -2.74
CA SER A 42 -2.09 -7.40 -2.41
C SER A 42 -1.46 -7.46 -1.01
N PRO A 43 -2.03 -8.21 -0.05
CA PRO A 43 -1.43 -8.40 1.26
C PRO A 43 -0.12 -9.18 1.12
N GLY A 44 0.93 -8.72 1.80
CA GLY A 44 2.26 -9.28 1.68
C GLY A 44 2.38 -10.73 2.16
N ILE A 45 1.57 -11.16 3.16
CA ILE A 45 1.54 -12.56 3.62
C ILE A 45 1.22 -13.56 2.49
N GLY A 46 0.50 -13.14 1.46
CA GLY A 46 0.23 -13.97 0.27
C GLY A 46 1.49 -14.33 -0.54
N TYR A 47 2.63 -13.70 -0.26
CA TYR A 47 3.93 -13.98 -0.89
C TYR A 47 4.91 -14.72 0.04
N GLY A 48 4.46 -15.13 1.23
CA GLY A 48 5.26 -15.80 2.26
C GLY A 48 5.41 -15.00 3.55
N GLU A 49 5.95 -15.63 4.59
CA GLU A 49 6.06 -15.05 5.95
C GLU A 49 6.82 -13.71 5.97
N TYR A 50 7.84 -13.56 5.12
CA TYR A 50 8.64 -12.33 5.02
C TYR A 50 7.90 -11.16 4.36
N GLY A 51 6.72 -11.40 3.78
CA GLY A 51 5.84 -10.34 3.30
C GLY A 51 4.94 -9.76 4.38
N GLU A 52 4.87 -10.37 5.56
CA GLU A 52 4.04 -9.87 6.66
C GLU A 52 4.48 -8.47 7.09
N GLY A 53 3.50 -7.61 7.45
CA GLY A 53 3.75 -6.20 7.70
C GLY A 53 4.00 -5.36 6.44
N TYR A 54 3.79 -5.90 5.23
CA TYR A 54 3.85 -5.14 3.97
C TYR A 54 2.62 -5.38 3.08
N VAL A 55 2.35 -4.42 2.19
CA VAL A 55 1.44 -4.62 1.05
C VAL A 55 2.13 -4.26 -0.25
N ARG A 56 1.70 -4.90 -1.34
CA ARG A 56 2.21 -4.68 -2.68
C ARG A 56 1.21 -3.87 -3.50
N ILE A 57 1.68 -2.77 -4.11
CA ILE A 57 0.89 -1.88 -4.95
C ILE A 57 1.39 -1.97 -6.39
N ALA A 58 0.46 -2.17 -7.33
CA ALA A 58 0.73 -2.12 -8.76
C ALA A 58 0.78 -0.67 -9.25
N LEU A 59 1.82 -0.33 -10.01
CA LEU A 59 1.98 0.95 -10.69
C LEU A 59 1.51 0.90 -12.15
N THR A 60 0.87 -0.19 -12.57
CA THR A 60 0.41 -0.47 -13.94
C THR A 60 -0.90 0.21 -14.29
N VAL A 61 -1.25 1.29 -13.59
CA VAL A 61 -2.46 2.09 -13.84
C VAL A 61 -2.05 3.53 -14.11
N GLU A 62 -2.97 4.30 -14.69
CA GLU A 62 -2.70 5.70 -15.00
C GLU A 62 -2.27 6.50 -13.76
N LYS A 63 -1.37 7.46 -13.96
CA LYS A 63 -0.86 8.35 -12.90
C LYS A 63 -1.99 8.99 -12.10
N LYS A 64 -3.07 9.43 -12.75
CA LYS A 64 -4.25 10.02 -12.09
C LYS A 64 -4.91 9.07 -11.09
N ARG A 65 -4.95 7.77 -11.41
CA ARG A 65 -5.50 6.74 -10.52
C ARG A 65 -4.61 6.52 -9.30
N LEU A 66 -3.30 6.55 -9.48
CA LEU A 66 -2.33 6.48 -8.38
C LEU A 66 -2.40 7.72 -7.47
N GLU A 67 -2.50 8.91 -8.06
CA GLU A 67 -2.67 10.17 -7.31
C GLU A 67 -3.96 10.17 -6.48
N GLU A 68 -5.05 9.64 -7.05
CA GLU A 68 -6.32 9.46 -6.34
C GLU A 68 -6.20 8.47 -5.17
N ALA A 69 -5.54 7.33 -5.38
CA ALA A 69 -5.31 6.35 -4.32
C ALA A 69 -4.52 6.97 -3.15
N VAL A 70 -3.44 7.72 -3.45
CA VAL A 70 -2.66 8.45 -2.44
C VAL A 70 -3.53 9.46 -1.68
N ARG A 71 -4.41 10.20 -2.37
CA ARG A 71 -5.32 11.16 -1.73
C ARG A 71 -6.31 10.47 -0.77
N ARG A 72 -6.89 9.34 -1.18
CA ARG A 72 -7.82 8.58 -0.33
C ARG A 72 -7.13 8.00 0.90
N ILE A 73 -5.93 7.44 0.75
CA ILE A 73 -5.12 6.95 1.89
C ILE A 73 -4.84 8.09 2.86
N LYS A 74 -4.49 9.29 2.37
CA LYS A 74 -4.25 10.46 3.22
C LYS A 74 -5.48 10.82 4.07
N ASN A 75 -6.68 10.67 3.52
CA ASN A 75 -7.92 10.99 4.23
C ASN A 75 -8.26 10.00 5.35
N LEU A 76 -7.65 8.82 5.37
CA LEU A 76 -7.81 7.85 6.45
C LEU A 76 -7.14 8.30 7.77
N LYS A 77 -6.26 9.32 7.73
CA LYS A 77 -5.52 9.83 8.91
C LYS A 77 -4.86 8.71 9.74
N LEU A 78 -4.23 7.78 9.02
CA LEU A 78 -3.48 6.65 9.57
C LEU A 78 -2.22 7.13 10.29
#